data_AF-A0A377CZT5-F1
#
_entry.id   AF-A0A377CZT5-F1
#
_cell.length_a   1.000
_cell.length_b   1.000
_cell.length_c   1.000
_cell.angle_alpha   90.00
_cell.angle_beta   90.00
_cell.angle_gamma   90.00
#
_symmetry.space_group_name_H-M   'P 1'
#
loop_
_entity.id
_entity.type
_entity.pdbx_description
1 polymer ?
#
loop_
_entity_poly.entity_id
_entity_poly.type
_entity_poly.pdbx_seq_one_letter_code
_entity_poly.pdbx_strand_id
1 'polypeptide(L)'
;MVQPALYQPGGKRQHSGIDSYHEYGAPVERSQRLGTFAAQNLTSADNEKMWQAQGRMLTAQSLKINALLQALREQGFDTTAIEQQEQEISRSLRQQGELAGQRLQLRQQQQQLSQQIVAAADEIARLAQGQANNAATSAGATQAGIYDLIEQHQRQAAESALDRLIDIDLEYVNQMNELRLSALRVQQMVMNLGLEQIQKKCANAGKAAQ
;
A
#
# COMPACT_ATOMS: atom_id res chain seq x y z
N MET A 1 -69.52 -22.51 26.94
CA MET A 1 -68.65 -23.41 27.75
C MET A 1 -67.75 -24.15 26.80
N VAL A 2 -66.45 -24.05 27.03
CA VAL A 2 -65.36 -24.56 26.18
C VAL A 2 -65.28 -26.08 26.31
N GLN A 3 -65.18 -26.78 25.18
CA GLN A 3 -64.61 -28.13 25.09
C GLN A 3 -63.66 -28.23 23.87
N PRO A 4 -62.64 -29.09 23.95
CA PRO A 4 -61.34 -28.87 23.32
C PRO A 4 -61.21 -29.56 21.96
N ALA A 5 -60.58 -28.91 20.99
CA ALA A 5 -60.21 -29.52 19.72
C ALA A 5 -58.76 -30.04 19.79
N LEU A 6 -58.67 -31.36 19.93
CA LEU A 6 -57.62 -32.30 19.53
C LEU A 6 -56.33 -31.74 18.88
N TYR A 7 -55.21 -32.00 19.56
CA TYR A 7 -53.88 -32.04 18.97
C TYR A 7 -53.80 -33.16 17.91
N GLN A 8 -53.56 -32.80 16.65
CA GLN A 8 -53.11 -33.72 15.59
C GLN A 8 -51.62 -33.45 15.29
N PRO A 9 -50.71 -34.40 15.55
CA PRO A 9 -49.33 -34.30 15.09
C PRO A 9 -49.26 -34.77 13.64
N GLY A 10 -48.74 -33.94 12.74
CA GLY A 10 -48.40 -34.38 11.37
C GLY A 10 -48.78 -33.47 10.21
N GLY A 11 -49.34 -32.27 10.44
CA GLY A 11 -49.59 -31.33 9.36
C GLY A 11 -48.31 -30.61 8.92
N LYS A 12 -47.73 -30.98 7.77
CA LYS A 12 -46.80 -30.10 7.04
C LYS A 12 -47.53 -28.78 6.81
N ARG A 13 -47.12 -27.70 7.49
CA ARG A 13 -47.66 -26.36 7.25
C ARG A 13 -47.44 -26.06 5.77
N GLN A 14 -48.51 -25.90 5.00
CA GLN A 14 -48.43 -25.34 3.65
C GLN A 14 -48.08 -23.86 3.83
N HIS A 15 -46.79 -23.53 3.85
CA HIS A 15 -46.35 -22.14 3.82
C HIS A 15 -46.80 -21.52 2.50
N SER A 16 -47.61 -20.46 2.57
CA SER A 16 -47.93 -19.65 1.39
C SER A 16 -46.64 -19.11 0.79
N GLY A 17 -46.56 -18.97 -0.54
CA GLY A 17 -45.39 -18.41 -1.21
C GLY A 17 -44.97 -17.06 -0.60
N ILE A 18 -45.94 -16.22 -0.23
CA ILE A 18 -45.71 -14.91 0.40
C ILE A 18 -45.05 -15.04 1.79
N ASP A 19 -45.46 -16.02 2.61
CA ASP A 19 -44.86 -16.27 3.93
C ASP A 19 -43.42 -16.78 3.79
N SER A 20 -43.17 -17.66 2.82
CA SER A 20 -41.83 -18.19 2.53
C SER A 20 -40.87 -17.11 1.99
N TYR A 21 -41.35 -16.16 1.19
CA TYR A 21 -40.53 -15.03 0.73
C TYR A 21 -40.13 -14.08 1.86
N HIS A 22 -41.04 -13.76 2.77
CA HIS A 22 -40.73 -12.88 3.90
C HIS A 22 -39.82 -13.54 4.94
N GLU A 23 -40.00 -14.83 5.18
CA GLU A 23 -39.26 -15.58 6.19
C GLU A 23 -37.85 -15.99 5.70
N TYR A 24 -37.68 -16.31 4.41
CA TYR A 24 -36.42 -16.83 3.87
C TYR A 24 -35.87 -16.04 2.67
N GLY A 25 -36.71 -15.56 1.76
CA GLY A 25 -36.27 -14.84 0.54
C GLY A 25 -35.68 -13.45 0.78
N ALA A 26 -36.39 -12.58 1.52
CA ALA A 26 -35.93 -11.23 1.82
C ALA A 26 -34.61 -11.19 2.65
N PRO A 27 -34.38 -12.10 3.61
CA PRO A 27 -33.08 -12.26 4.25
C PRO A 27 -31.94 -12.65 3.30
N VAL A 28 -32.17 -13.55 2.33
CA VAL A 28 -31.16 -13.97 1.35
C VAL A 28 -30.74 -12.80 0.47
N GLU A 29 -31.70 -12.05 -0.08
CA GLU A 29 -31.39 -10.87 -0.92
C GLU A 29 -30.63 -9.78 -0.16
N ARG A 30 -30.97 -9.56 1.12
CA ARG A 30 -30.26 -8.59 1.95
C ARG A 30 -28.83 -9.04 2.20
N SER A 31 -28.61 -10.33 2.48
CA SER A 31 -27.28 -10.88 2.70
C SER A 31 -26.43 -10.89 1.43
N GLN A 32 -27.01 -11.16 0.25
CA GLN A 32 -26.32 -11.05 -1.03
C GLN A 32 -25.89 -9.60 -1.31
N ARG A 33 -26.77 -8.61 -1.11
CA ARG A 33 -26.43 -7.18 -1.27
C ARG A 33 -25.33 -6.71 -0.33
N LEU A 34 -25.33 -7.17 0.91
CA LEU A 34 -24.26 -6.85 1.87
C LEU A 34 -22.95 -7.56 1.50
N GLY A 35 -23.03 -8.78 0.95
CA GLY A 35 -21.88 -9.53 0.45
C GLY A 35 -21.23 -8.87 -0.77
N THR A 36 -22.02 -8.40 -1.75
CA THR A 36 -21.49 -7.67 -2.92
C THR A 36 -20.89 -6.32 -2.54
N PHE A 37 -21.47 -5.62 -1.58
CA PHE A 37 -20.89 -4.40 -1.04
C PHE A 37 -19.56 -4.67 -0.31
N ALA A 38 -19.50 -5.69 0.56
CA ALA A 38 -18.27 -6.07 1.25
C ALA A 38 -17.17 -6.51 0.27
N ALA A 39 -17.54 -7.26 -0.77
CA ALA A 39 -16.66 -7.68 -1.86
C ALA A 39 -16.01 -6.48 -2.58
N GLN A 40 -16.82 -5.51 -3.02
CA GLN A 40 -16.34 -4.30 -3.69
C GLN A 40 -15.40 -3.48 -2.80
N ASN A 41 -15.73 -3.38 -1.51
CA ASN A 41 -14.88 -2.67 -0.55
C ASN A 41 -13.60 -3.44 -0.20
N LEU A 42 -13.63 -4.77 -0.22
CA LEU A 42 -12.46 -5.61 0.02
C LEU A 42 -11.42 -5.44 -1.09
N THR A 43 -11.86 -5.42 -2.36
CA THR A 43 -10.98 -5.21 -3.53
C THR A 43 -10.41 -3.79 -3.60
N SER A 44 -11.19 -2.82 -3.12
CA SER A 44 -10.84 -1.40 -3.13
C SER A 44 -10.23 -0.91 -1.82
N ALA A 45 -9.98 -1.80 -0.86
CA ALA A 45 -9.45 -1.41 0.44
C ALA A 45 -8.10 -0.69 0.31
N ASP A 46 -8.03 0.50 0.91
CA ASP A 46 -6.83 1.34 0.91
C ASP A 46 -5.96 1.18 2.15
N ASN A 47 -6.50 0.55 3.19
CA ASN A 47 -5.76 0.26 4.42
C ASN A 47 -6.16 -1.10 5.00
N GLU A 48 -5.27 -1.63 5.83
CA GLU A 48 -5.37 -2.94 6.46
C GLU A 48 -6.64 -3.08 7.31
N LYS A 49 -7.02 -2.03 8.05
CA LYS A 49 -8.21 -2.06 8.92
C LYS A 49 -9.49 -2.24 8.10
N MET A 50 -9.62 -1.53 6.98
CA MET A 50 -10.74 -1.66 6.07
C MET A 50 -10.74 -3.05 5.41
N TRP A 51 -9.60 -3.52 4.94
CA TRP A 51 -9.46 -4.85 4.35
C TRP A 51 -9.89 -5.96 5.33
N GLN A 52 -9.40 -5.93 6.58
CA GLN A 52 -9.79 -6.89 7.61
C GLN A 52 -11.28 -6.81 7.97
N ALA A 53 -11.83 -5.60 8.13
CA ALA A 53 -13.23 -5.41 8.46
C ALA A 53 -14.15 -5.97 7.37
N GLN A 54 -13.84 -5.69 6.10
CA GLN A 54 -14.63 -6.16 4.97
C GLN A 54 -14.46 -7.66 4.74
N GLY A 55 -13.26 -8.22 4.97
CA GLY A 55 -13.04 -9.67 4.94
C GLY A 55 -13.90 -10.39 5.98
N ARG A 56 -13.95 -9.88 7.22
CA ARG A 56 -14.83 -10.44 8.27
C ARG A 56 -16.31 -10.33 7.93
N MET A 57 -16.72 -9.18 7.39
CA MET A 57 -18.11 -8.96 6.97
C MET A 57 -18.52 -9.92 5.86
N LEU A 58 -17.65 -10.16 4.87
CA LEU A 58 -17.89 -11.09 3.79
C LEU A 58 -18.07 -12.52 4.32
N THR A 59 -17.18 -12.98 5.20
CA THR A 59 -17.28 -14.31 5.83
C THR A 59 -18.58 -14.46 6.61
N ALA A 60 -18.98 -13.44 7.37
CA ALA A 60 -20.24 -13.46 8.11
C ALA A 60 -21.46 -13.53 7.19
N GLN A 61 -21.45 -12.85 6.04
CA GLN A 61 -22.53 -12.92 5.07
C GLN A 61 -22.60 -14.28 4.38
N SER A 62 -21.46 -14.87 4.00
CA SER A 62 -21.39 -16.21 3.42
C SER A 62 -21.98 -17.27 4.37
N LEU A 63 -21.65 -17.20 5.66
CA LEU A 63 -22.25 -18.08 6.69
C LEU A 63 -23.77 -17.92 6.78
N LYS A 64 -24.26 -16.67 6.72
CA LYS A 64 -25.70 -16.38 6.78
C LYS A 64 -26.44 -16.87 5.55
N ILE A 65 -25.86 -16.73 4.35
CA ILE A 65 -26.45 -17.25 3.11
C ILE A 65 -26.54 -18.77 3.18
N ASN A 66 -25.47 -19.45 3.59
CA ASN A 66 -25.44 -20.90 3.73
C ASN A 66 -26.50 -21.43 4.72
N ALA A 67 -26.69 -20.77 5.86
CA ALA A 67 -27.75 -21.13 6.82
C ALA A 67 -29.17 -20.94 6.23
N LEU A 68 -29.39 -19.87 5.46
CA LEU A 68 -30.68 -19.60 4.81
C LEU A 68 -30.98 -20.61 3.69
N LEU A 69 -29.99 -20.97 2.89
CA LEU A 69 -30.13 -22.01 1.86
C LEU A 69 -30.43 -23.37 2.48
N GLN A 70 -29.79 -23.71 3.60
CA GLN A 70 -30.12 -24.93 4.33
C GLN A 70 -31.57 -24.95 4.82
N ALA A 71 -32.05 -23.85 5.42
CA ALA A 71 -33.43 -23.76 5.90
C ALA A 71 -34.45 -23.88 4.75
N LEU A 72 -34.18 -23.26 3.59
CA LEU A 72 -35.00 -23.40 2.38
C LEU A 72 -35.03 -24.85 1.88
N ARG A 73 -33.88 -25.54 1.89
CA ARG A 73 -33.80 -26.95 1.52
C ARG A 73 -34.61 -27.86 2.43
N GLU A 74 -34.58 -27.60 3.74
CA GLU A 74 -35.38 -28.33 4.74
C GLU A 74 -36.90 -28.14 4.54
N GLN A 75 -37.31 -27.06 3.88
CA GLN A 75 -38.71 -26.81 3.49
C GLN A 75 -39.11 -27.42 2.14
N GLY A 76 -38.17 -28.04 1.43
CA GLY A 76 -38.41 -28.71 0.16
C GLY A 76 -38.15 -27.85 -1.08
N PHE A 77 -37.51 -26.68 -0.94
CA PHE A 77 -37.02 -25.91 -2.08
C PHE A 77 -35.71 -26.50 -2.62
N ASP A 78 -35.51 -26.45 -3.94
CA ASP A 78 -34.23 -26.78 -4.55
C ASP A 78 -33.28 -25.58 -4.49
N THR A 79 -32.24 -25.69 -3.68
CA THR A 79 -31.22 -24.65 -3.46
C THR A 79 -29.90 -24.93 -4.18
N THR A 80 -29.80 -26.06 -4.90
CA THR A 80 -28.52 -26.59 -5.41
C THR A 80 -27.76 -25.58 -6.29
N ALA A 81 -28.46 -24.90 -7.20
CA ALA A 81 -27.85 -23.91 -8.09
C ALA A 81 -27.30 -22.68 -7.33
N ILE A 82 -28.00 -22.25 -6.27
CA ILE A 82 -27.62 -21.07 -5.48
C ILE A 82 -26.45 -21.41 -4.55
N GLU A 83 -26.45 -22.61 -3.97
CA GLU A 83 -25.33 -23.13 -3.17
C GLU A 83 -24.05 -23.21 -4.01
N GLN A 84 -24.13 -23.73 -5.24
CA GLN A 84 -22.98 -23.78 -6.14
C GLN A 84 -22.46 -22.37 -6.49
N GLN A 85 -23.37 -21.45 -6.82
CA GLN A 85 -23.00 -20.08 -7.15
C GLN A 85 -22.36 -19.34 -5.96
N GLU A 86 -22.86 -19.54 -4.73
CA GLU A 86 -22.29 -18.97 -3.50
C GLU A 86 -20.86 -19.47 -3.28
N GLN A 87 -20.62 -20.77 -3.45
CA GLN A 87 -19.29 -21.34 -3.31
C GLN A 87 -18.29 -20.75 -4.31
N GLU A 88 -18.69 -20.58 -5.58
CA GLU A 88 -17.85 -19.98 -6.61
C GLU A 88 -17.52 -18.51 -6.29
N ILE A 89 -18.54 -17.72 -5.90
CA ILE A 89 -18.36 -16.32 -5.49
C ILE A 89 -17.43 -16.24 -4.27
N SER A 90 -17.66 -17.06 -3.25
CA SER A 90 -16.86 -17.08 -2.01
C SER A 90 -15.39 -17.41 -2.30
N ARG A 91 -15.12 -18.40 -3.16
CA ARG A 91 -13.75 -18.72 -3.62
C ARG A 91 -13.09 -17.56 -4.35
N SER A 92 -13.79 -16.96 -5.31
CA SER A 92 -13.26 -15.83 -6.09
C SER A 92 -12.95 -14.63 -5.20
N LEU A 93 -13.86 -14.30 -4.28
CA LEU A 93 -13.67 -13.17 -3.36
C LEU A 93 -12.57 -13.41 -2.34
N ARG A 94 -12.38 -14.65 -1.88
CA ARG A 94 -11.23 -15.01 -1.06
C ARG A 94 -9.92 -14.76 -1.79
N GLN A 95 -9.81 -15.23 -3.04
CA GLN A 95 -8.60 -15.00 -3.85
C GLN A 95 -8.34 -13.50 -4.08
N GLN A 96 -9.39 -12.74 -4.41
CA GLN A 96 -9.29 -11.29 -4.58
C GLN A 96 -8.91 -10.59 -3.25
N GLY A 97 -9.43 -11.06 -2.13
CA GLY A 97 -9.06 -10.60 -0.79
C GLY A 97 -7.60 -10.84 -0.47
N GLU A 98 -7.07 -12.03 -0.76
CA GLU A 98 -5.65 -12.37 -0.57
C GLU A 98 -4.75 -11.45 -1.42
N LEU A 99 -5.11 -11.22 -2.69
CA LEU A 99 -4.38 -10.29 -3.56
C LEU A 99 -4.46 -8.83 -3.08
N ALA A 100 -5.61 -8.39 -2.57
CA ALA A 100 -5.76 -7.06 -1.99
C ALA A 100 -4.88 -6.89 -0.74
N GLY A 101 -4.78 -7.91 0.10
CA GLY A 101 -3.87 -7.93 1.26
C GLY A 101 -2.40 -7.85 0.85
N GLN A 102 -1.97 -8.67 -0.13
CA GLN A 102 -0.61 -8.61 -0.69
C GLN A 102 -0.29 -7.23 -1.27
N ARG A 103 -1.24 -6.63 -2.00
CA ARG A 103 -1.11 -5.26 -2.54
C ARG A 103 -0.89 -4.24 -1.42
N LEU A 104 -1.63 -4.33 -0.32
CA LEU A 104 -1.46 -3.42 0.82
C LEU A 104 -0.09 -3.58 1.48
N GLN A 105 0.36 -4.82 1.69
CA GLN A 105 1.68 -5.11 2.24
C GLN A 105 2.80 -4.56 1.33
N LEU A 106 2.71 -4.78 0.02
CA LEU A 106 3.68 -4.26 -0.95
C LEU A 106 3.72 -2.73 -0.96
N ARG A 107 2.57 -2.07 -0.87
CA ARG A 107 2.51 -0.59 -0.77
C ARG A 107 3.21 -0.09 0.49
N GLN A 108 3.00 -0.75 1.63
CA GLN A 108 3.65 -0.38 2.88
C GLN A 108 5.17 -0.56 2.80
N GLN A 109 5.63 -1.69 2.26
CA GLN A 109 7.05 -1.96 2.02
C GLN A 109 7.68 -0.93 1.09
N GLN A 110 7.00 -0.60 -0.01
CA GLN A 110 7.45 0.40 -0.96
C GLN A 110 7.59 1.79 -0.31
N GLN A 111 6.61 2.18 0.51
CA GLN A 111 6.65 3.46 1.23
C GLN A 111 7.83 3.51 2.20
N GLN A 112 8.05 2.44 2.96
CA GLN A 112 9.17 2.34 3.90
C GLN A 112 10.52 2.37 3.17
N LEU A 113 10.66 1.62 2.08
CA LEU A 113 11.88 1.58 1.29
C LEU A 113 12.17 2.93 0.64
N SER A 114 11.15 3.60 0.11
CA SER A 114 11.27 4.95 -0.45
C SER A 114 11.78 5.94 0.60
N GLN A 115 11.23 5.92 1.81
CA GLN A 115 11.70 6.76 2.92
C GLN A 115 13.15 6.48 3.30
N GLN A 116 13.54 5.20 3.35
CA GLN A 116 14.93 4.81 3.64
C GLN A 116 15.89 5.30 2.57
N ILE A 117 15.54 5.15 1.29
CA ILE A 117 16.39 5.62 0.18
C ILE A 117 16.53 7.15 0.21
N VAL A 118 15.43 7.88 0.45
CA VAL A 118 15.44 9.34 0.56
C VAL A 118 16.33 9.79 1.71
N ALA A 119 16.22 9.15 2.89
CA ALA A 119 17.06 9.46 4.04
C ALA A 119 18.55 9.15 3.80
N ALA A 120 18.85 8.01 3.16
CA ALA A 120 20.22 7.63 2.82
C ALA A 120 20.84 8.59 1.79
N ALA A 121 20.07 8.99 0.77
CA ALA A 121 20.53 9.96 -0.22
C ALA A 121 20.81 11.34 0.40
N ASP A 122 19.96 11.80 1.32
CA ASP A 122 20.19 13.03 2.09
C ASP A 122 21.46 12.93 2.95
N GLU A 123 21.69 11.80 3.60
CA GLU A 123 22.91 11.57 4.38
C GLU A 123 24.17 11.61 3.50
N ILE A 124 24.15 10.97 2.32
CA ILE A 124 25.26 11.04 1.35
C ILE A 124 25.51 12.50 0.94
N ALA A 125 24.45 13.26 0.62
CA ALA A 125 24.57 14.66 0.23
C ALA A 125 25.20 15.52 1.34
N ARG A 126 24.80 15.30 2.60
CA ARG A 126 25.36 15.99 3.76
C ARG A 126 26.82 15.62 4.00
N LEU A 127 27.18 14.34 3.90
CA LEU A 127 28.56 13.88 4.05
C LEU A 127 29.46 14.44 2.95
N ALA A 128 29.01 14.41 1.70
CA ALA A 128 29.72 14.99 0.57
C ALA A 128 29.93 16.50 0.77
N GLN A 129 28.92 17.24 1.24
CA GLN A 129 29.08 18.65 1.59
C GLN A 129 30.11 18.87 2.70
N GLY A 130 30.10 18.04 3.75
CA GLY A 130 31.08 18.11 4.83
C GLY A 130 32.51 17.86 4.33
N GLN A 131 32.69 16.88 3.45
CA GLN A 131 33.99 16.58 2.82
C GLN A 131 34.45 17.73 1.92
N ALA A 132 33.57 18.31 1.11
CA ALA A 132 33.87 19.48 0.30
C ALA A 132 34.30 20.68 1.17
N ASN A 133 33.61 20.93 2.29
CA ASN A 133 33.95 22.02 3.21
C ASN A 133 35.33 21.81 3.87
N ASN A 134 35.65 20.57 4.27
CA ASN A 134 36.94 20.23 4.84
C ASN A 134 38.06 20.43 3.82
N ALA A 135 37.84 19.98 2.59
CA ALA A 135 38.79 20.14 1.50
C ALA A 135 38.98 21.60 1.11
N ALA A 136 37.92 22.41 1.05
CA ALA A 136 38.01 23.85 0.83
C ALA A 136 38.76 24.56 1.97
N THR A 137 38.60 24.11 3.21
CA THR A 137 39.36 24.64 4.36
C THR A 137 40.84 24.28 4.26
N SER A 138 41.16 23.03 3.90
CA SER A 138 42.54 22.60 3.61
C SER A 138 43.15 23.42 2.47
N ALA A 139 42.42 23.60 1.38
CA ALA A 139 42.80 24.41 0.23
C ALA A 139 43.14 25.85 0.65
N GLY A 140 42.27 26.47 1.45
CA GLY A 140 42.48 27.83 1.97
C GLY A 140 43.72 27.93 2.86
N ALA A 141 44.01 26.91 3.68
CA ALA A 141 45.22 26.86 4.49
C ALA A 141 46.48 26.68 3.63
N THR A 142 46.45 25.80 2.64
CA THR A 142 47.54 25.63 1.65
C THR A 142 47.79 26.95 0.91
N GLN A 143 46.73 27.62 0.46
CA GLN A 143 46.81 28.92 -0.21
C GLN A 143 47.42 30.00 0.70
N ALA A 144 47.05 30.06 1.97
CA ALA A 144 47.65 30.97 2.93
C ALA A 144 49.15 30.69 3.11
N GLY A 145 49.53 29.42 3.30
CA GLY A 145 50.93 29.02 3.44
C GLY A 145 51.79 29.28 2.20
N ILE A 146 51.20 29.28 1.00
CA ILE A 146 51.92 29.67 -0.23
C ILE A 146 52.45 31.11 -0.15
N TYR A 147 51.70 32.04 0.45
CA TYR A 147 52.19 33.42 0.64
C TYR A 147 53.45 33.44 1.51
N ASP A 148 53.46 32.70 2.62
CA ASP A 148 54.63 32.58 3.51
C ASP A 148 55.85 31.98 2.76
N LEU A 149 55.62 30.95 1.93
CA LEU A 149 56.69 30.31 1.15
C LEU A 149 57.27 31.25 0.08
N ILE A 150 56.44 32.07 -0.55
CA ILE A 150 56.87 33.10 -1.51
C ILE A 150 57.71 34.17 -0.80
N GLU A 151 57.26 34.65 0.37
CA GLU A 151 57.99 35.64 1.17
C GLU A 151 59.35 35.11 1.64
N GLN A 152 59.44 33.82 1.97
CA GLN A 152 60.68 33.15 2.37
C GLN A 152 61.56 32.72 1.18
N HIS A 153 61.20 33.10 -0.05
CA HIS A 153 61.90 32.72 -1.29
C HIS A 153 62.02 31.20 -1.52
N GLN A 154 61.12 30.40 -0.95
CA GLN A 154 61.10 28.94 -1.08
C GLN A 154 60.31 28.51 -2.33
N ARG A 155 60.81 28.90 -3.51
CA ARG A 155 60.09 28.73 -4.78
C ARG A 155 59.62 27.29 -5.06
N GLN A 156 60.48 26.30 -4.84
CA GLN A 156 60.13 24.89 -5.08
C GLN A 156 59.04 24.38 -4.14
N ALA A 157 59.05 24.83 -2.88
CA ALA A 157 58.01 24.48 -1.92
C ALA A 157 56.68 25.14 -2.28
N ALA A 158 56.71 26.41 -2.73
CA ALA A 158 55.53 27.11 -3.20
C ALA A 158 54.93 26.45 -4.47
N GLU A 159 55.76 26.04 -5.43
CA GLU A 159 55.34 25.29 -6.62
C GLU A 159 54.69 23.95 -6.23
N SER A 160 55.31 23.17 -5.34
CA SER A 160 54.73 21.91 -4.87
C SER A 160 53.40 22.09 -4.10
N ALA A 161 53.26 23.20 -3.36
CA ALA A 161 52.01 23.53 -2.68
C ALA A 161 50.90 23.92 -3.66
N LEU A 162 51.23 24.60 -4.76
CA LEU A 162 50.28 24.91 -5.84
C LEU A 162 49.79 23.65 -6.55
N ASP A 163 50.70 22.71 -6.87
CA ASP A 163 50.33 21.43 -7.49
C ASP A 163 49.35 20.65 -6.60
N ARG A 164 49.64 20.56 -5.29
CA ARG A 164 48.73 19.95 -4.31
C ARG A 164 47.37 20.65 -4.26
N LEU A 165 47.37 21.98 -4.24
CA LEU A 165 46.14 22.77 -4.15
C LEU A 165 45.22 22.47 -5.34
N ILE A 166 45.77 22.44 -6.55
CA ILE A 166 45.01 22.23 -7.78
C ILE A 166 44.58 20.76 -7.93
N ASP A 167 45.55 19.85 -7.88
CA ASP A 167 45.33 18.45 -8.28
C ASP A 167 44.62 17.63 -7.21
N ILE A 168 44.73 18.05 -5.94
CA ILE A 168 44.17 17.30 -4.81
C ILE A 168 43.01 18.05 -4.20
N ASP A 169 43.27 19.24 -3.64
CA ASP A 169 42.26 19.89 -2.79
C ASP A 169 41.06 20.40 -3.62
N LEU A 170 41.31 21.15 -4.70
CA LEU A 170 40.23 21.69 -5.54
C LEU A 170 39.50 20.62 -6.36
N GLU A 171 40.24 19.65 -6.91
CA GLU A 171 39.64 18.54 -7.62
C GLU A 171 38.76 17.67 -6.71
N TYR A 172 39.19 17.41 -5.47
CA TYR A 172 38.38 16.68 -4.50
C TYR A 172 37.11 17.45 -4.08
N VAL A 173 37.17 18.78 -3.96
CA VAL A 173 35.97 19.63 -3.75
C VAL A 173 34.96 19.44 -4.90
N ASN A 174 35.42 19.44 -6.16
CA ASN A 174 34.56 19.23 -7.31
C ASN A 174 33.90 17.84 -7.27
N GLN A 175 34.69 16.79 -7.00
CA GLN A 175 34.17 15.42 -6.90
C GLN A 175 33.10 15.28 -5.81
N MET A 176 33.29 15.92 -4.65
CA MET A 176 32.31 15.90 -3.57
C MET A 176 31.04 16.70 -3.93
N ASN A 177 31.16 17.81 -4.66
CA ASN A 177 30.00 18.54 -5.17
C ASN A 177 29.20 17.70 -6.18
N GLU A 178 29.86 17.00 -7.09
CA GLU A 178 29.19 16.10 -8.04
C GLU A 178 28.49 14.93 -7.32
N LEU A 179 29.15 14.33 -6.32
CA LEU A 179 28.55 13.29 -5.50
C LEU A 179 27.29 13.80 -4.79
N ARG A 180 27.35 15.00 -4.22
CA ARG A 180 26.20 15.65 -3.57
C ARG A 180 25.04 15.85 -4.55
N LEU A 181 25.32 16.38 -5.74
CA LEU A 181 24.29 16.62 -6.77
C LEU A 181 23.67 15.30 -7.26
N SER A 182 24.48 14.26 -7.44
CA SER A 182 24.01 12.92 -7.78
C SER A 182 23.06 12.36 -6.72
N ALA A 183 23.43 12.46 -5.44
CA ALA A 183 22.60 12.01 -4.33
C ALA A 183 21.24 12.74 -4.28
N LEU A 184 21.23 14.07 -4.43
CA LEU A 184 19.99 14.86 -4.49
C LEU A 184 19.11 14.48 -5.70
N ARG A 185 19.71 14.11 -6.84
CA ARG A 185 18.96 13.63 -8.00
C ARG A 185 18.28 12.29 -7.73
N VAL A 186 18.96 11.35 -7.06
CA VAL A 186 18.36 10.08 -6.63
C VAL A 186 17.20 10.34 -5.68
N GLN A 187 17.37 11.22 -4.70
CA GLN A 187 16.32 11.63 -3.77
C GLN A 187 15.07 12.12 -4.51
N GLN A 188 15.25 13.03 -5.49
CA GLN A 188 14.14 13.56 -6.29
C GLN A 188 13.45 12.49 -7.14
N MET A 189 14.23 11.59 -7.77
CA MET A 189 13.68 10.51 -8.59
C MET A 189 12.78 9.58 -7.75
N VAL A 190 13.22 9.21 -6.55
CA VAL A 190 12.46 8.34 -5.64
C VAL A 190 11.18 9.01 -5.13
N MET A 191 11.22 10.30 -4.83
CA MET A 191 10.02 11.07 -4.46
C MET A 191 9.00 11.12 -5.61
N ASN A 192 9.47 11.32 -6.84
CA ASN A 192 8.61 11.38 -8.03
C ASN A 192 7.92 10.04 -8.34
N LEU A 193 8.59 8.92 -8.11
CA LEU A 193 8.00 7.58 -8.26
C LEU A 193 6.76 7.39 -7.35
N GLY A 194 6.75 8.01 -6.16
CA GLY A 194 5.58 8.02 -5.29
C GLY A 194 4.41 8.85 -5.85
N LEU A 195 4.70 10.00 -6.44
CA LEU A 195 3.71 10.92 -7.00
C LEU A 195 3.04 10.38 -8.27
N GLU A 196 3.80 9.75 -9.17
CA GLU A 196 3.24 9.13 -10.39
C GLU A 196 2.25 8.01 -10.06
N GLN A 197 2.51 7.24 -8.99
CA GLN A 197 1.57 6.21 -8.54
C GLN A 197 0.29 6.79 -7.97
N ILE A 198 0.37 7.92 -7.26
CA ILE A 198 -0.81 8.64 -6.75
C ILE A 198 -1.64 9.20 -7.92
N GLN A 199 -1.00 9.79 -8.92
CA GLN A 199 -1.69 10.33 -10.11
C GLN A 199 -2.39 9.24 -10.94
N LYS A 200 -1.76 8.07 -11.14
CA LYS A 200 -2.39 6.92 -11.81
C LYS A 200 -3.63 6.44 -11.04
N LYS A 201 -3.61 6.46 -9.71
CA LYS A 201 -4.79 6.11 -8.89
C LYS A 201 -5.93 7.10 -9.06
N CYS A 202 -5.66 8.42 -9.01
CA CYS A 202 -6.68 9.45 -9.20
C CYS A 202 -7.32 9.36 -10.60
N ALA A 203 -6.52 9.12 -11.64
CA ALA A 203 -7.02 8.96 -13.00
C ALA A 203 -7.90 7.71 -13.19
N ASN A 204 -7.56 6.60 -12.53
CA ASN A 204 -8.33 5.37 -12.61
C ASN A 204 -9.60 5.40 -11.76
N ALA A 205 -9.57 6.07 -10.60
CA ALA A 205 -10.76 6.27 -9.77
C ALA A 205 -11.81 7.16 -10.46
N GLY A 206 -11.39 8.18 -11.22
CA GLY A 206 -12.30 9.01 -12.02
C GLY A 206 -12.99 8.27 -13.17
N LYS A 207 -12.38 7.21 -13.71
CA LYS A 207 -12.97 6.37 -14.76
C LYS A 207 -13.95 5.31 -14.24
N ALA A 208 -13.84 4.92 -12.97
CA ALA A 208 -14.75 3.95 -12.34
C ALA A 208 -16.03 4.60 -11.79
N ALA A 209 -16.13 5.93 -11.81
CA ALA A 209 -17.27 6.72 -11.35
C ALA A 209 -18.17 7.24 -12.49
N GLN A 210 -17.89 6.86 -13.75
CA GLN A 210 -18.70 7.10 -14.95
C GLN A 210 -19.28 5.78 -15.44
#